data_AF-A0A5C6BJA4-F1
#
_entry.id   AF-A0A5C6BJA4-F1
#
_cell.length_a   1.000
_cell.length_b   1.000
_cell.length_c   1.000
_cell.angle_alpha   90.00
_cell.angle_beta   90.00
_cell.angle_gamma   90.00
#
_symmetry.space_group_name_H-M   'P 1'
#
loop_
_entity.id
_entity.type
_entity.pdbx_description
1 polymer ?
#
loop_
_entity_poly.entity_id
_entity_poly.type
_entity_poly.pdbx_seq_one_letter_code
_entity_poly.pdbx_strand_id
1 'polypeptide(L)' 'MDELDPISMYELCFPGAVTGETEVTCPHCEELLTLNVDDPMGTYECRCCECNGAFTVDLSKQSVHWIPKE' A
#
# COMPACT_ATOMS: atom_id res chain seq x y z
N MET A 1 -24.39 -6.80 -17.85
CA MET A 1 -23.59 -7.37 -16.76
C MET A 1 -22.24 -6.74 -16.96
N ASP A 2 -21.90 -5.73 -16.16
CA ASP A 2 -20.69 -4.91 -16.34
C ASP A 2 -19.48 -5.83 -16.52
N GLU A 3 -18.94 -5.83 -17.74
CA GLU A 3 -17.68 -6.46 -18.07
C GLU A 3 -16.61 -5.57 -17.43
N LEU A 4 -16.29 -5.83 -16.16
CA LEU A 4 -15.17 -5.15 -15.52
C LEU A 4 -13.94 -5.36 -16.40
N ASP A 5 -13.46 -4.28 -17.01
CA ASP A 5 -12.29 -4.28 -17.86
C ASP A 5 -11.14 -5.00 -17.14
N PRO A 6 -10.27 -5.73 -17.88
CA PRO A 6 -9.15 -6.46 -17.28
C PRO A 6 -8.23 -5.55 -16.44
N ILE A 7 -8.22 -4.26 -16.75
CA ILE A 7 -7.50 -3.21 -16.01
C ILE A 7 -8.12 -3.00 -14.62
N SER A 8 -9.45 -2.89 -14.53
CA SER A 8 -10.17 -2.76 -13.26
C SER A 8 -10.05 -4.01 -12.39
N MET A 9 -10.03 -5.22 -13.00
CA MET A 9 -9.74 -6.45 -12.24
C MET A 9 -8.31 -6.48 -11.70
N TYR A 10 -7.35 -5.94 -12.45
CA TYR A 10 -5.96 -5.90 -12.02
C TYR A 10 -5.75 -4.95 -10.85
N GLU A 11 -6.38 -3.77 -10.86
CA GLU A 11 -6.34 -2.81 -9.75
C GLU A 11 -7.05 -3.32 -8.49
N LEU A 12 -8.13 -4.10 -8.64
CA LEU A 12 -8.80 -4.76 -7.51
C LEU A 12 -7.93 -5.82 -6.82
N CYS A 13 -7.11 -6.54 -7.60
CA CYS A 13 -6.18 -7.53 -7.05
C CYS A 13 -4.88 -6.88 -6.52
N PHE A 14 -4.45 -5.78 -7.13
CA PHE A 14 -3.19 -5.10 -6.86
C PHE A 14 -3.44 -3.60 -6.74
N PRO A 15 -3.80 -3.11 -5.55
CA PRO A 15 -4.09 -1.70 -5.36
C PRO A 15 -2.82 -0.87 -5.63
N GLY A 16 -2.94 0.08 -6.56
CA GLY A 16 -1.83 0.90 -7.07
C GLY A 16 -1.15 0.38 -8.33
N ALA A 17 -1.61 -0.73 -8.92
CA ALA A 17 -1.00 -1.28 -10.14
C ALA A 17 -1.30 -0.50 -11.43
N VAL A 18 -2.36 0.32 -11.45
CA VAL A 18 -2.73 1.12 -12.63
C VAL A 18 -2.53 2.61 -12.35
N THR A 19 -2.95 3.08 -11.17
CA THR A 19 -2.72 4.47 -10.73
C THR A 19 -1.26 4.77 -10.40
N GLY A 20 -0.45 3.76 -10.06
CA GLY A 20 0.91 3.97 -9.53
C GLY A 20 0.92 4.50 -8.09
N GLU A 21 -0.21 4.47 -7.40
CA GLU A 21 -0.34 4.89 -6.01
C GLU A 21 -1.36 4.03 -5.27
N THR A 22 -1.06 3.70 -4.02
CA THR A 22 -1.90 2.86 -3.17
C THR A 22 -2.10 3.50 -1.81
N GLU A 23 -3.30 3.34 -1.28
CA GLU A 23 -3.65 3.82 0.06
C GLU A 23 -3.31 2.74 1.08
N VAL A 24 -2.49 3.11 2.06
CA VAL A 24 -2.06 2.25 3.15
C VAL A 24 -2.36 2.91 4.49
N THR A 25 -3.02 2.16 5.36
CA THR A 25 -3.29 2.59 6.73
C THR A 25 -2.10 2.29 7.64
N CYS A 26 -1.69 3.27 8.44
CA CYS A 26 -0.66 3.09 9.45
C CYS A 26 -1.15 2.10 10.53
N PRO A 27 -0.41 1.01 10.83
CA PRO A 27 -0.85 0.01 11.80
C PRO A 27 -0.82 0.50 13.26
N HIS A 28 -0.30 1.70 13.52
CA HIS A 28 -0.16 2.25 14.88
C HIS A 28 -1.16 3.37 15.20
N CYS A 29 -1.41 4.27 14.26
CA CYS A 29 -2.29 5.43 14.48
C CYS A 29 -3.51 5.44 13.57
N GLU A 30 -3.66 4.41 12.72
CA GLU A 30 -4.78 4.25 11.79
C GLU A 30 -4.91 5.39 10.75
N GLU A 31 -3.87 6.23 10.63
CA GLU A 31 -3.82 7.29 9.62
C GLU A 31 -3.68 6.70 8.22
N LEU A 32 -4.42 7.28 7.26
CA LEU A 32 -4.38 6.88 5.86
C LEU A 32 -3.24 7.60 5.14
N LEU A 33 -2.34 6.83 4.53
CA LEU A 33 -1.17 7.34 3.82
C LEU A 33 -1.23 6.90 2.37
N THR A 34 -0.88 7.81 1.46
CA THR A 34 -0.74 7.51 0.04
C THR A 34 0.72 7.14 -0.25
N LEU A 35 0.95 5.92 -0.74
CA LEU A 35 2.26 5.43 -1.15
C LEU A 35 2.31 5.37 -2.69
N ASN A 36 3.38 5.91 -3.29
CA ASN A 36 3.68 5.71 -4.70
C ASN A 36 4.20 4.27 -4.94
N VAL A 37 3.53 3.54 -5.85
CA VAL A 37 3.80 2.17 -6.24
C VAL A 37 4.41 2.16 -7.63
N ASP A 38 5.68 1.75 -7.71
CA ASP A 38 6.38 1.57 -9.00
C ASP A 38 6.29 0.10 -9.47
N ASP A 39 6.39 -0.82 -8.51
CA ASP A 39 6.22 -2.27 -8.64
C ASP A 39 5.08 -2.78 -7.73
N PRO A 40 3.96 -3.28 -8.29
CA PRO A 40 2.80 -3.73 -7.52
C PRO A 40 3.04 -5.03 -6.73
N MET A 41 4.21 -5.65 -6.85
CA MET A 41 4.63 -6.83 -6.08
C MET A 41 5.84 -6.52 -5.17
N GLY A 42 6.21 -5.25 -5.05
CA GLY A 42 7.33 -4.80 -4.26
C GLY A 42 7.03 -4.67 -2.77
N THR A 43 8.11 -4.48 -2.00
CA THR A 43 8.06 -4.08 -0.60
C THR A 43 8.52 -2.63 -0.49
N TYR A 44 7.77 -1.82 0.24
CA TYR A 44 8.00 -0.38 0.39
C TYR A 44 8.16 -0.01 1.86
N GLU A 45 9.12 0.85 2.17
CA GLU A 45 9.23 1.45 3.50
C GLU A 45 8.48 2.78 3.52
N CYS A 46 7.48 2.87 4.38
CA CYS A 46 6.75 4.09 4.66
C CYS A 46 7.13 4.65 6.03
N ARG A 47 7.04 5.96 6.16
CA ARG A 47 6.99 6.63 7.46
C ARG A 47 5.67 7.36 7.58
N CYS A 48 4.95 7.11 8.66
CA CYS A 48 3.73 7.85 8.97
C CYS A 48 4.07 9.30 9.30
N CYS A 49 3.36 10.26 8.70
CA CYS A 49 3.51 11.69 8.98
C CYS A 49 2.96 12.10 10.35
N GLU A 50 1.98 11.38 10.90
CA GLU A 50 1.34 11.72 12.18
C GLU A 50 2.14 11.18 13.38
N CYS A 51 2.43 9.88 13.39
CA CYS A 51 3.14 9.25 14.51
C CYS A 51 4.67 9.18 14.32
N ASN A 52 5.19 9.65 13.17
CA ASN A 52 6.61 9.53 12.77
C ASN A 52 7.17 8.10 12.80
N GLY A 53 6.29 7.10 12.82
CA GLY A 53 6.62 5.69 12.86
C GLY A 53 7.00 5.14 11.50
N ALA A 54 7.97 4.21 11.48
CA ALA A 54 8.36 3.52 10.26
C ALA A 54 7.65 2.17 10.17
N PHE A 55 7.20 1.81 8.98
CA PHE A 55 6.58 0.52 8.70
C PHE A 55 6.83 0.12 7.25
N THR A 56 6.86 -1.18 6.99
CA THR A 56 7.02 -1.75 5.65
C THR A 56 5.70 -2.29 5.15
N VAL A 57 5.42 -2.04 3.88
CA VAL A 57 4.23 -2.47 3.15
C VAL A 57 4.68 -3.46 2.09
N ASP A 58 4.24 -4.71 2.18
CA ASP A 58 4.46 -5.73 1.18
C ASP A 58 3.20 -5.85 0.32
N LEU A 59 3.27 -5.33 -0.91
CA LEU A 59 2.12 -5.34 -1.82
C LEU A 59 1.86 -6.73 -2.39
N SER A 60 2.91 -7.54 -2.57
CA SER A 60 2.76 -8.93 -3.03
C SER A 60 1.94 -9.79 -2.07
N LYS A 61 2.05 -9.54 -0.77
CA LYS A 61 1.33 -10.27 0.30
C LYS A 61 0.21 -9.44 0.92
N GLN A 62 -0.01 -8.22 0.45
CA GLN A 62 -0.95 -7.25 1.02
C GLN A 62 -0.80 -7.16 2.56
N SER A 63 0.44 -7.08 3.03
CA SER A 63 0.78 -7.15 4.46
C SER A 63 1.53 -5.90 4.91
N VAL A 64 1.21 -5.40 6.10
CA VAL A 64 1.87 -4.22 6.69
C VAL A 64 2.57 -4.64 7.97
N HIS A 65 3.85 -4.32 8.08
CA HIS A 65 4.71 -4.66 9.21
C HIS A 65 5.31 -3.41 9.83
N TRP A 66 5.08 -3.20 11.12
CA TRP A 66 5.67 -2.08 11.85
C TRP A 66 7.16 -2.31 12.11
N ILE A 67 7.98 -1.26 11.92
CA ILE A 67 9.41 -1.28 12.25
C ILE A 67 9.59 -0.60 13.61
N PRO A 68 9.88 -1.35 14.70
CA PRO A 68 10.20 -0.75 15.98
C PRO A 68 11.51 0.04 15.87
N LYS A 69 11.55 1.25 16.42
CA LYS A 69 12.80 1.96 16.68
C LYS A 69 13.45 1.36 17.92
N GLU A 70 14.68 0.87 17.76
CA GLU A 70 15.56 0.41 18.84
C GLU A 70 15.96 1.55 19.79
#